data_AF-A0AAW5LNM7-F1
#
_entry.id   AF-A0AAW5LNM7-F1
#
_cell.length_a   1.000
_cell.length_b   1.000
_cell.length_c   1.000
_cell.angle_alpha   90.00
_cell.angle_beta   90.00
_cell.angle_gamma   90.00
#
_symmetry.space_group_name_H-M   'P 1'
#
loop_
_entity.id
_entity.type
_entity.pdbx_description
1 polymer ?
#
loop_
_entity_poly.entity_id
_entity_poly.type
_entity_poly.pdbx_seq_one_letter_code
_entity_poly.pdbx_strand_id
1 'polypeptide(L)'
;MGYMVVQGLEEDEALHLVTVVFQQQEDGTYKGIYIENNGINNDWLQMVLVEHYQDRKKVKALIDRKCILTSLGNTSQIITGEEAENMNPQSLQAYSVLYKNSIDTNGQYYEADKIDQLRAETYIILDGYHQMYGETVKEADGNTRVIPFKGQEDCTTMFLQDLKGRWLVTYLTDETYQEDGIVRTWSEWEYLK
;
A
#
# COMPACT_ATOMS: atom_id res chain seq x y z
N MET A 1 19.30 -15.65 -13.24
CA MET A 1 19.43 -14.59 -12.23
C MET A 1 18.63 -15.03 -11.03
N GLY A 2 19.32 -15.31 -9.92
CA GLY A 2 18.71 -15.83 -8.70
C GLY A 2 18.07 -14.73 -7.87
N TYR A 3 17.18 -15.13 -6.97
CA TYR A 3 16.71 -14.27 -5.89
C TYR A 3 17.91 -13.78 -5.09
N MET A 4 18.07 -12.46 -4.96
CA MET A 4 18.70 -11.93 -3.76
C MET A 4 17.63 -11.96 -2.68
N VAL A 5 17.52 -13.10 -2.00
CA VAL A 5 17.27 -13.05 -0.56
C VAL A 5 18.55 -12.41 -0.03
N VAL A 6 18.46 -11.19 0.50
CA VAL A 6 19.59 -10.59 1.20
C VAL A 6 19.79 -11.40 2.49
N GLN A 7 20.51 -12.50 2.39
CA GLN A 7 21.07 -13.17 3.55
C GLN A 7 22.20 -12.28 4.07
N GLY A 8 22.01 -11.67 5.24
CA GLY A 8 23.04 -10.93 5.94
C GLY A 8 22.80 -9.43 6.14
N LEU A 9 21.55 -8.97 6.16
CA LEU A 9 21.27 -7.74 6.91
C LEU A 9 21.11 -8.13 8.39
N GLU A 10 21.90 -7.50 9.25
CA GLU A 10 21.66 -7.53 10.70
C GLU A 10 20.18 -7.16 10.93
N GLU A 11 19.52 -7.84 11.87
CA GLU A 11 18.08 -7.72 12.16
C GLU A 11 17.61 -6.29 12.52
N ASP A 12 18.51 -5.31 12.60
CA ASP A 12 18.25 -3.95 13.08
C ASP A 12 18.04 -2.88 11.99
N GLU A 13 18.21 -3.18 10.69
CA GLU A 13 17.99 -2.19 9.59
C GLU A 13 17.09 -2.67 8.44
N ALA A 14 16.40 -3.81 8.61
CA ALA A 14 15.24 -4.09 7.77
C ALA A 14 14.08 -3.18 8.21
N LEU A 15 14.20 -1.88 7.94
CA LEU A 15 13.07 -0.96 8.00
C LEU A 15 11.94 -1.65 7.26
N HIS A 16 10.85 -1.95 7.97
CA HIS A 16 9.63 -2.45 7.36
C HIS A 16 9.16 -1.37 6.38
N LEU A 17 9.56 -1.48 5.11
CA LEU A 17 9.26 -0.50 4.09
C LEU A 17 7.78 -0.64 3.76
N VAL A 18 6.92 0.08 4.46
CA VAL A 18 5.50 0.07 4.10
C VAL A 18 5.31 0.88 2.82
N THR A 19 4.66 0.24 1.86
CA THR A 19 4.30 0.85 0.59
C THR A 19 2.80 0.94 0.44
N VAL A 20 2.32 2.09 -0.01
CA VAL A 20 0.92 2.25 -0.42
C VAL A 20 0.86 2.46 -1.93
N VAL A 21 -0.03 1.72 -2.59
CA VAL A 21 -0.25 1.82 -4.03
C VAL A 21 -1.64 2.40 -4.29
N PHE A 22 -1.69 3.57 -4.90
CA PHE A 22 -2.90 4.26 -5.30
C PHE A 22 -3.16 4.13 -6.81
N GLN A 23 -4.43 4.21 -7.18
CA GLN A 23 -4.89 4.41 -8.54
C GLN A 23 -5.86 5.59 -8.58
N GLN A 24 -5.63 6.51 -9.53
CA GLN A 24 -6.57 7.57 -9.87
C GLN A 24 -7.84 6.99 -10.51
N GLN A 25 -8.99 7.42 -10.03
CA GLN A 25 -10.32 7.06 -10.52
C GLN A 25 -10.82 8.08 -11.55
N GLU A 26 -11.80 7.69 -12.37
CA GLU A 26 -12.37 8.55 -13.43
C GLU A 26 -13.06 9.82 -12.90
N ASP A 27 -13.56 9.77 -11.67
CA ASP A 27 -14.19 10.90 -10.98
C ASP A 27 -13.18 11.87 -10.34
N GLY A 28 -11.88 11.60 -10.49
CA GLY A 28 -10.80 12.39 -9.92
C GLY A 28 -10.40 12.00 -8.49
N THR A 29 -11.08 11.04 -7.87
CA THR A 29 -10.68 10.46 -6.57
C THR A 29 -9.54 9.45 -6.72
N TYR A 30 -9.05 8.94 -5.60
CA TYR A 30 -7.93 8.01 -5.52
C TYR A 30 -8.30 6.86 -4.59
N LYS A 31 -8.01 5.63 -5.02
CA LYS A 31 -8.19 4.42 -4.20
C LYS A 31 -6.88 3.69 -4.08
N GLY A 32 -6.58 3.14 -2.92
CA GLY A 32 -5.29 2.48 -2.69
C GLY A 32 -5.37 1.21 -1.87
N ILE A 33 -4.27 0.46 -1.92
CA ILE A 33 -4.01 -0.75 -1.15
C ILE A 33 -2.66 -0.67 -0.47
N TYR A 34 -2.58 -1.39 0.65
CA TYR A 34 -1.38 -1.53 1.44
C TYR A 34 -0.55 -2.73 0.99
N ILE A 35 0.77 -2.55 0.96
CA ILE A 35 1.75 -3.60 0.71
C ILE A 35 2.79 -3.58 1.83
N GLU A 36 2.78 -4.62 2.64
CA GLU A 36 3.79 -4.91 3.65
C GLU A 36 5.04 -5.44 2.95
N ASN A 37 5.90 -4.53 2.50
CA ASN A 37 7.09 -4.84 1.70
C ASN A 37 8.17 -5.46 2.61
N ASN A 38 7.94 -6.68 3.09
CA ASN A 38 8.75 -7.45 4.05
C ASN A 38 10.17 -7.77 3.52
N GLY A 39 11.01 -6.75 3.38
CA GLY A 39 12.37 -6.85 2.83
C GLY A 39 12.44 -6.84 1.30
N ILE A 40 11.35 -6.51 0.61
CA ILE A 40 11.35 -6.37 -0.85
C ILE A 40 11.84 -4.97 -1.22
N ASN A 41 12.81 -4.89 -2.14
CA ASN A 41 13.35 -3.63 -2.63
C ASN A 41 12.29 -2.88 -3.49
N ASN A 42 12.12 -1.59 -3.21
CA ASN A 42 11.31 -0.67 -4.02
C ASN A 42 11.67 -0.67 -5.51
N ASP A 43 12.92 -0.94 -5.90
CA ASP A 43 13.34 -1.06 -7.31
C ASP A 43 12.65 -2.22 -8.01
N TRP A 44 12.52 -3.36 -7.31
CA TRP A 44 11.81 -4.52 -7.85
C TRP A 44 10.32 -4.25 -7.95
N LEU A 45 9.73 -3.59 -6.95
CA LEU A 45 8.33 -3.21 -6.98
C LEU A 45 8.04 -2.23 -8.13
N GLN A 46 8.90 -1.23 -8.35
CA GLN A 46 8.85 -0.32 -9.50
C GLN A 46 8.85 -1.09 -10.83
N MET A 47 9.78 -2.04 -10.99
CA MET A 47 9.87 -2.89 -12.19
C MET A 47 8.58 -3.69 -12.40
N VAL A 48 8.06 -4.37 -11.38
CA VAL A 48 6.81 -5.14 -11.47
C VAL A 48 5.63 -4.25 -11.86
N LEU A 49 5.52 -3.06 -11.26
CA LEU A 49 4.47 -2.10 -11.59
C LEU A 49 4.54 -1.66 -13.06
N VAL A 50 5.73 -1.32 -13.54
CA VAL A 50 5.97 -0.86 -14.92
C VAL A 50 5.77 -1.99 -15.94
N GLU A 51 6.24 -3.20 -15.66
CA GLU A 51 6.18 -4.32 -16.61
C GLU A 51 4.81 -5.01 -16.64
N HIS A 52 4.11 -5.05 -15.50
CA HIS A 52 2.96 -5.93 -15.33
C HIS A 52 1.66 -5.25 -14.95
N TYR A 53 1.70 -4.01 -14.44
CA TYR A 53 0.51 -3.33 -13.92
C TYR A 53 0.16 -2.01 -14.62
N GLN A 54 0.70 -1.72 -15.81
CA GLN A 54 0.27 -0.56 -16.63
C GLN A 54 -1.21 -0.65 -17.05
N ASP A 55 -1.75 -1.87 -17.20
CA ASP A 55 -3.19 -2.05 -17.37
C ASP A 55 -3.91 -1.76 -16.04
N ARG A 56 -4.61 -0.62 -16.01
CA ARG A 56 -5.40 -0.17 -14.86
C ARG A 56 -6.37 -1.21 -14.32
N LYS A 57 -6.88 -2.12 -15.16
CA LYS A 57 -7.78 -3.19 -14.72
C LYS A 57 -7.11 -4.15 -13.73
N LYS A 58 -5.80 -4.39 -13.86
CA LYS A 58 -5.08 -5.28 -12.95
C LYS A 58 -4.94 -4.68 -11.56
N VAL A 59 -4.56 -3.41 -11.48
CA VAL A 59 -4.45 -2.69 -10.19
C VAL A 59 -5.82 -2.55 -9.55
N LYS A 60 -6.84 -2.20 -10.34
CA LYS A 60 -8.22 -2.16 -9.87
C LYS A 60 -8.66 -3.51 -9.29
N ALA A 61 -8.34 -4.62 -9.94
CA ALA A 61 -8.66 -5.95 -9.43
C ALA A 61 -7.94 -6.30 -8.11
N LEU A 62 -6.79 -5.69 -7.82
CA LEU A 62 -6.15 -5.82 -6.49
C LEU A 62 -6.85 -4.93 -5.46
N ILE A 63 -7.15 -3.67 -5.80
CA ILE A 63 -7.88 -2.74 -4.94
C ILE A 63 -9.26 -3.28 -4.55
N ASP A 64 -10.02 -3.80 -5.52
CA ASP A 64 -11.38 -4.29 -5.31
C ASP A 64 -11.44 -5.50 -4.37
N ARG A 65 -10.31 -6.19 -4.13
CA ARG A 65 -10.22 -7.27 -3.14
C ARG A 65 -10.06 -6.78 -1.71
N LYS A 66 -9.64 -5.52 -1.52
CA LYS A 66 -9.53 -4.84 -0.22
C LYS A 66 -8.77 -5.66 0.83
N CYS A 67 -7.61 -6.16 0.45
CA CYS A 67 -6.77 -6.98 1.30
C CYS A 67 -5.37 -6.39 1.38
N ILE A 68 -4.72 -6.59 2.52
CA ILE A 68 -3.31 -6.28 2.73
C ILE A 68 -2.47 -7.32 2.00
N LEU A 69 -1.54 -6.85 1.16
CA LEU A 69 -0.61 -7.71 0.43
C LEU A 69 0.76 -7.70 1.13
N THR A 70 1.48 -8.82 1.06
CA THR A 70 2.89 -8.89 1.43
C THR A 70 3.82 -8.70 0.23
N SER A 71 3.32 -8.93 -0.99
CA SER A 71 4.09 -8.77 -2.22
C SER A 71 3.19 -8.68 -3.45
N LEU A 72 3.65 -8.03 -4.52
CA LEU A 72 3.04 -8.08 -5.85
C LEU A 72 3.78 -9.04 -6.76
N GLY A 73 3.08 -9.96 -7.42
CA GLY A 73 3.65 -10.72 -8.53
C GLY A 73 3.21 -10.19 -9.88
N ASN A 74 3.64 -10.84 -10.96
CA ASN A 74 3.37 -10.38 -12.34
C ASN A 74 1.89 -10.56 -12.77
N THR A 75 1.09 -11.26 -11.98
CA THR A 75 -0.35 -11.42 -12.15
C THR A 75 -1.12 -10.87 -10.96
N SER A 76 -2.37 -10.48 -11.20
CA SER A 76 -3.29 -10.07 -10.15
C SER A 76 -3.89 -11.25 -9.40
N GLN A 77 -3.47 -12.51 -9.63
CA GLN A 77 -3.91 -13.64 -8.82
C GLN A 77 -3.25 -13.56 -7.44
N ILE A 78 -4.06 -13.79 -6.41
CA ILE A 78 -3.64 -13.75 -5.02
C ILE A 78 -3.54 -15.18 -4.49
N ILE A 79 -2.47 -15.46 -3.75
CA ILE A 79 -2.31 -16.69 -2.96
C ILE A 79 -2.02 -16.36 -1.50
N THR A 80 -2.31 -17.28 -0.60
CA THR A 80 -1.98 -17.15 0.83
C THR A 80 -0.49 -17.36 1.07
N GLY A 81 0.00 -16.91 2.25
CA GLY A 81 1.36 -17.21 2.68
C GLY A 81 1.62 -18.73 2.78
N GLU A 82 0.65 -19.50 3.24
CA GLU A 82 0.74 -20.98 3.30
C GLU A 82 0.83 -21.60 1.90
N GLU A 83 0.07 -21.09 0.93
CA GLU A 83 0.20 -21.53 -0.46
C GLU A 83 1.58 -21.17 -1.03
N ALA A 84 2.09 -19.97 -0.70
CA ALA A 84 3.41 -19.52 -1.12
C ALA A 84 4.56 -20.37 -0.55
N GLU A 85 4.47 -20.82 0.71
CA GLU A 85 5.46 -21.70 1.35
C GLU A 85 5.60 -23.05 0.64
N ASN A 86 4.53 -23.54 0.02
CA ASN A 86 4.50 -24.80 -0.72
C ASN A 86 4.87 -24.65 -2.20
N MET A 87 5.01 -23.42 -2.71
CA MET A 87 5.42 -23.15 -4.07
C MET A 87 6.95 -23.08 -4.19
N ASN A 88 7.46 -23.50 -5.35
CA ASN A 88 8.84 -23.18 -5.68
C ASN A 88 8.96 -21.65 -5.88
N PRO A 89 10.11 -21.04 -5.54
CA PRO A 89 10.28 -19.59 -5.64
C PRO A 89 9.95 -19.02 -7.02
N GLN A 90 10.39 -19.68 -8.11
CA GLN A 90 10.18 -19.22 -9.50
C GLN A 90 8.70 -19.06 -9.85
N SER A 91 7.85 -19.98 -9.39
CA SER A 91 6.40 -19.87 -9.55
C SER A 91 5.79 -18.74 -8.73
N LEU A 92 6.36 -18.44 -7.55
CA LEU A 92 5.84 -17.41 -6.64
C LEU A 92 5.88 -16.00 -7.25
N GLN A 93 6.90 -15.70 -8.08
CA GLN A 93 7.02 -14.39 -8.76
C GLN A 93 5.80 -14.02 -9.62
N ALA A 94 5.00 -15.00 -10.04
CA ALA A 94 3.79 -14.73 -10.81
C ALA A 94 2.63 -14.22 -9.95
N TYR A 95 2.67 -14.38 -8.63
CA TYR A 95 1.52 -14.17 -7.76
C TYR A 95 1.70 -13.00 -6.79
N SER A 96 0.60 -12.30 -6.56
CA SER A 96 0.50 -11.42 -5.40
C SER A 96 0.27 -12.27 -4.16
N VAL A 97 0.88 -11.91 -3.03
CA VAL A 97 0.87 -12.72 -1.81
C VAL A 97 0.16 -11.96 -0.70
N LEU A 98 -0.64 -12.65 0.11
CA LEU A 98 -1.33 -12.08 1.27
C LEU A 98 -0.45 -12.08 2.53
N TYR A 99 -0.81 -11.20 3.46
CA TYR A 99 -0.32 -11.29 4.83
C TYR A 99 -0.89 -12.50 5.56
N LYS A 100 -0.03 -13.19 6.33
CA LYS A 100 -0.22 -14.48 7.03
C LYS A 100 -1.71 -14.88 7.16
N ASN A 101 -2.15 -15.79 6.29
CA ASN A 101 -3.45 -16.48 6.29
C ASN A 101 -4.70 -15.67 6.64
N SER A 102 -4.68 -14.36 6.42
CA SER A 102 -5.78 -13.49 6.79
C SER A 102 -6.42 -12.89 5.54
N ILE A 103 -7.51 -13.52 5.08
CA ILE A 103 -8.66 -12.72 4.68
C ILE A 103 -9.24 -12.23 6.00
N ASP A 104 -8.54 -11.30 6.64
CA ASP A 104 -9.13 -10.66 7.80
C ASP A 104 -10.28 -9.82 7.29
N THR A 105 -11.37 -9.86 8.03
CA THR A 105 -12.47 -8.91 7.94
C THR A 105 -12.00 -7.44 8.11
N ASN A 106 -10.74 -7.23 8.47
CA ASN A 106 -10.04 -5.96 8.68
C ASN A 106 -9.21 -5.46 7.48
N GLY A 107 -9.39 -6.01 6.27
CA GLY A 107 -8.62 -5.60 5.09
C GLY A 107 -8.55 -4.07 4.92
N GLN A 108 -7.36 -3.51 4.74
CA GLN A 108 -7.17 -2.06 4.65
C GLN A 108 -7.20 -1.60 3.20
N TYR A 109 -8.08 -0.64 2.90
CA TYR A 109 -8.05 0.10 1.65
C TYR A 109 -8.14 1.60 1.93
N TYR A 110 -7.59 2.39 1.03
CA TYR A 110 -7.43 3.83 1.22
C TYR A 110 -8.25 4.61 0.22
N GLU A 111 -8.81 5.74 0.65
CA GLU A 111 -9.48 6.68 -0.25
C GLU A 111 -9.00 8.12 -0.04
N ALA A 112 -8.89 8.87 -1.14
CA ALA A 112 -8.65 10.30 -1.13
C ALA A 112 -9.43 10.99 -2.23
N ASP A 113 -9.92 12.19 -1.96
CA ASP A 113 -10.64 13.01 -2.94
C ASP A 113 -9.68 13.75 -3.88
N LYS A 114 -8.46 14.03 -3.42
CA LYS A 114 -7.45 14.82 -4.14
C LYS A 114 -6.05 14.25 -3.94
N ILE A 115 -5.20 14.39 -4.95
CA ILE A 115 -3.80 13.94 -4.91
C ILE A 115 -3.01 14.60 -3.77
N ASP A 116 -3.31 15.85 -3.44
CA ASP A 116 -2.63 16.58 -2.37
C ASP A 116 -2.81 15.91 -1.00
N GLN A 117 -3.90 15.16 -0.82
CA GLN A 117 -4.14 14.41 0.43
C GLN A 117 -3.21 13.22 0.59
N LEU A 118 -2.61 12.71 -0.49
CA LEU A 118 -1.71 11.55 -0.43
C LEU A 118 -0.41 11.92 0.30
N ARG A 119 0.30 12.95 -0.18
CA ARG A 119 1.55 13.45 0.44
C ARG A 119 1.32 14.23 1.74
N ALA A 120 0.11 14.76 1.96
CA ALA A 120 -0.28 15.32 3.25
C ALA A 120 -0.76 14.25 4.25
N GLU A 121 -0.80 12.97 3.86
CA GLU A 121 -1.24 11.84 4.70
C GLU A 121 -2.63 12.07 5.32
N THR A 122 -3.53 12.68 4.56
CA THR A 122 -4.91 12.96 4.98
C THR A 122 -5.96 12.08 4.27
N TYR A 123 -5.51 11.09 3.51
CA TYR A 123 -6.37 10.02 2.97
C TYR A 123 -6.94 9.17 4.09
N ILE A 124 -8.15 8.65 3.90
CA ILE A 124 -8.86 7.87 4.91
C ILE A 124 -8.55 6.38 4.78
N ILE A 125 -8.50 5.69 5.92
CA ILE A 125 -8.35 4.24 6.01
C ILE A 125 -9.72 3.61 6.21
N LEU A 126 -10.01 2.56 5.45
CA LEU A 126 -11.29 1.87 5.46
C LEU A 126 -11.06 0.35 5.52
N ASP A 127 -12.02 -0.38 6.11
CA ASP A 127 -11.96 -1.84 6.29
C ASP A 127 -12.46 -2.64 5.07
N GLY A 128 -12.43 -3.98 5.10
CA GLY A 128 -12.91 -4.80 3.98
C GLY A 128 -14.39 -4.58 3.59
N TYR A 129 -15.19 -3.98 4.48
CA TYR A 129 -16.62 -3.71 4.32
C TYR A 129 -16.95 -2.28 3.90
N HIS A 130 -15.96 -1.45 3.64
CA HIS A 130 -16.10 0.00 3.44
C HIS A 130 -16.59 0.78 4.66
N GLN A 131 -16.30 0.29 5.86
CA GLN A 131 -16.48 1.08 7.08
C GLN A 131 -15.22 1.87 7.37
N MET A 132 -15.40 3.10 7.86
CA MET A 132 -14.28 3.94 8.29
C MET A 132 -13.57 3.28 9.44
N TYR A 133 -12.26 3.08 9.27
CA TYR A 133 -11.39 2.65 10.35
C TYR A 133 -10.98 3.88 11.15
N GLY A 134 -11.26 3.89 12.45
CA GLY A 134 -11.12 5.12 13.23
C GLY A 134 -11.56 5.01 14.69
N GLU A 135 -11.29 6.07 15.44
CA GLU A 135 -11.71 6.18 16.83
C GLU A 135 -13.22 6.42 16.92
N THR A 136 -13.89 5.61 17.73
CA THR A 136 -15.32 5.74 17.99
C THR A 136 -15.54 6.66 19.20
N VAL A 137 -16.08 7.85 18.96
CA VAL A 137 -16.35 8.85 20.01
C VAL A 137 -17.84 8.92 20.29
N LYS A 138 -18.19 8.84 21.58
CA LYS A 138 -19.56 9.04 22.05
C LYS A 138 -19.78 10.51 22.38
N GLU A 139 -20.72 11.13 21.69
CA GLU A 139 -21.09 12.52 21.84
C GLU A 139 -21.99 12.75 23.07
N ALA A 140 -22.07 14.00 23.51
CA ALA A 140 -22.86 14.39 24.68
C ALA A 140 -24.38 14.15 24.51
N ASP A 141 -24.86 14.07 23.26
CA ASP A 141 -26.25 13.74 22.91
C ASP A 141 -26.53 12.23 22.88
N GLY A 142 -25.51 11.40 23.15
CA GLY A 142 -25.60 9.94 23.15
C GLY A 142 -25.38 9.30 21.77
N ASN A 143 -25.19 10.09 20.71
CA ASN A 143 -24.82 9.58 19.40
C ASN A 143 -23.35 9.18 19.37
N THR A 144 -23.01 8.34 18.39
CA THR A 144 -21.64 7.88 18.18
C THR A 144 -21.16 8.38 16.82
N ARG A 145 -19.98 9.00 16.78
CA ARG A 145 -19.28 9.32 15.54
C ARG A 145 -17.97 8.54 15.44
N VAL A 146 -17.56 8.23 14.22
CA VAL A 146 -16.23 7.66 13.95
C VAL A 146 -15.33 8.77 13.41
N ILE A 147 -14.20 8.99 14.06
CA ILE A 147 -13.13 9.86 13.58
C ILE A 147 -12.18 8.98 12.77
N PRO A 148 -12.09 9.16 11.44
CA PRO A 148 -11.27 8.28 10.62
C PRO A 148 -9.80 8.47 10.97
N PHE A 149 -9.08 7.35 11.07
CA PHE A 149 -7.63 7.38 10.98
C PHE A 149 -7.22 7.82 9.57
N LYS A 150 -6.08 8.50 9.51
CA LYS A 150 -5.57 9.10 8.28
C LYS A 150 -4.12 8.77 8.08
N GLY A 151 -3.71 8.69 6.82
CA GLY A 151 -2.33 8.34 6.50
C GLY A 151 -2.05 6.88 6.79
N GLN A 152 -0.79 6.48 6.64
CA GLN A 152 -0.30 5.18 7.06
C GLN A 152 0.99 5.40 7.82
N GLU A 153 0.97 5.11 9.12
CA GLU A 153 2.03 5.50 10.05
C GLU A 153 3.39 4.92 9.71
N ASP A 154 3.52 3.85 8.94
CA ASP A 154 4.84 3.32 8.59
C ASP A 154 5.24 3.57 7.13
N CYS A 155 4.40 4.29 6.36
CA CYS A 155 4.60 4.45 4.93
C CYS A 155 5.86 5.24 4.62
N THR A 156 6.74 4.64 3.83
CA THR A 156 7.99 5.26 3.36
C THR A 156 7.97 5.51 1.85
N THR A 157 7.06 4.87 1.12
CA THR A 157 6.96 4.97 -0.34
C THR A 157 5.51 4.90 -0.77
N MET A 158 5.11 5.80 -1.68
CA MET A 158 3.80 5.75 -2.33
C MET A 158 3.95 5.64 -3.84
N PHE A 159 3.18 4.75 -4.44
CA PHE A 159 3.00 4.68 -5.88
C PHE A 159 1.62 5.17 -6.27
N LEU A 160 1.52 5.85 -7.40
CA LEU A 160 0.26 6.32 -7.95
C LEU A 160 0.16 5.96 -9.43
N GLN A 161 -0.90 5.25 -9.82
CA GLN A 161 -1.25 5.05 -11.21
C GLN A 161 -2.19 6.14 -11.71
N ASP A 162 -1.81 6.83 -12.77
CA ASP A 162 -2.67 7.83 -13.42
C ASP A 162 -3.71 7.22 -14.37
N LEU A 163 -4.61 8.05 -14.90
CA LEU A 163 -5.65 7.60 -15.85
C LEU A 163 -5.12 6.94 -17.13
N LYS A 164 -3.86 7.18 -17.49
CA LYS A 164 -3.20 6.59 -18.66
C LYS A 164 -2.46 5.28 -18.32
N GLY A 165 -2.52 4.83 -17.07
CA GLY A 165 -1.84 3.63 -16.59
C GLY A 165 -0.39 3.86 -16.17
N ARG A 166 0.12 5.09 -16.29
CA ARG A 166 1.51 5.44 -15.96
C ARG A 166 1.68 5.54 -14.46
N TRP A 167 2.86 5.15 -14.00
CA TRP A 167 3.19 5.16 -12.58
C TRP A 167 3.97 6.41 -12.19
N LEU A 168 3.56 7.00 -11.07
CA LEU A 168 4.31 7.97 -10.32
C LEU A 168 4.77 7.36 -9.00
N VAL A 169 5.89 7.85 -8.47
CA VAL A 169 6.42 7.49 -7.15
C VAL A 169 6.75 8.75 -6.35
N THR A 170 6.60 8.65 -5.04
CA THR A 170 7.11 9.61 -4.06
C THR A 170 7.67 8.84 -2.86
N TYR A 171 8.69 9.41 -2.23
CA TYR A 171 9.41 8.82 -1.12
C TYR A 171 9.36 9.75 0.09
N LEU A 172 9.31 9.16 1.28
CA LEU A 172 9.53 9.89 2.52
C LEU A 172 10.96 10.42 2.52
N THR A 173 11.12 11.74 2.59
CA THR A 173 12.44 12.40 2.57
C THR A 173 12.89 12.85 3.94
N ASP A 174 11.95 13.13 4.84
CA ASP A 174 12.25 13.59 6.19
C ASP A 174 11.09 13.22 7.14
N GLU A 175 11.45 12.91 8.38
CA GLU A 175 10.52 12.66 9.48
C GLU A 175 11.04 13.39 10.72
N THR A 176 10.28 14.37 11.18
CA THR A 176 10.63 15.17 12.36
C THR A 176 9.58 14.99 13.46
N TYR A 177 10.04 14.66 14.67
CA TYR A 177 9.21 14.58 15.87
C TYR A 177 9.02 15.98 16.47
N GLN A 178 7.77 16.43 16.58
CA GLN A 178 7.37 17.70 17.21
C GLN A 178 6.48 17.43 18.42
N GLU A 179 6.25 18.45 19.27
CA GLU A 179 5.39 18.32 20.47
C GLU A 179 3.97 17.85 20.15
N ASP A 180 3.44 18.23 18.98
CA ASP A 180 2.08 17.90 18.52
C ASP A 180 2.00 16.67 17.60
N GLY A 181 3.11 15.94 17.39
CA GLY A 181 3.16 14.71 16.60
C GLY A 181 4.32 14.63 15.61
N ILE A 182 4.24 13.66 14.70
CA ILE A 182 5.24 13.43 13.65
C ILE A 182 4.89 14.28 12.44
N VAL A 183 5.86 15.03 11.93
CA VAL A 183 5.76 15.76 10.66
C VAL A 183 6.61 15.06 9.61
N ARG A 184 5.97 14.63 8.52
CA ARG A 184 6.61 13.95 7.41
C ARG A 184 6.65 14.82 6.17
N THR A 185 7.79 14.78 5.49
CA THR A 185 7.98 15.45 4.21
C THR A 185 8.22 14.43 3.12
N TRP A 186 7.55 14.61 2.00
CA TRP A 186 7.56 13.71 0.86
C TRP A 186 8.20 14.37 -0.35
N SER A 187 8.90 13.59 -1.18
CA SER A 187 9.46 14.06 -2.44
C SER A 187 8.36 14.54 -3.41
N GLU A 188 8.75 15.27 -4.45
CA GLU A 188 7.85 15.47 -5.59
C GLU A 188 7.48 14.14 -6.26
N TRP A 189 6.34 14.14 -6.94
CA TRP A 189 5.90 13.00 -7.74
C TRP A 189 6.76 12.89 -8.99
N GLU A 190 7.35 11.71 -9.20
CA GLU A 190 8.18 11.43 -10.37
C GLU A 190 7.59 10.27 -11.17
N TYR A 191 7.56 10.40 -12.50
CA TYR A 191 7.17 9.28 -13.35
C TYR A 191 8.24 8.20 -13.36
N LEU A 192 7.81 6.95 -13.14
CA LEU A 192 8.64 5.78 -13.38
C LEU A 192 8.94 5.67 -14.88
N LYS A 193 10.19 5.35 -15.21
CA LYS A 193 10.69 5.22 -16.59
C LYS A 193 10.76 3.76 -17.02
#